data_AF-A0A239KQH7-F1
#
_entry.id   AF-A0A239KQH7-F1
#
_cell.length_a   1.000
_cell.length_b   1.000
_cell.length_c   1.000
_cell.angle_alpha   90.00
_cell.angle_beta   90.00
_cell.angle_gamma   90.00
#
_symmetry.space_group_name_H-M   'P 1'
#
loop_
_entity.id
_entity.type
_entity.pdbx_description
1 polymer ?
#
loop_
_entity_poly.entity_id
_entity_poly.type
_entity_poly.pdbx_seq_one_letter_code
_entity_poly.pdbx_strand_id
1 'polypeptide(L)' 'MPQQLHLDLTVDSVESLQVQHERVLRLGGRLLLDRSDDPEEPLRVYADLAGHPFCIFVT' A
#
# COMPACT_ATOMS: atom_id res chain seq x y z
N MET A 1 -8.31 -7.60 -22.36
CA MET A 1 -8.33 -7.32 -20.91
C MET A 1 -8.17 -5.82 -20.73
N PRO A 2 -8.90 -5.16 -19.83
CA PRO A 2 -8.67 -3.75 -19.53
C PRO A 2 -7.23 -3.57 -19.04
N GLN A 3 -6.57 -2.51 -19.47
CA GLN A 3 -5.23 -2.18 -18.99
C GLN A 3 -5.33 -1.67 -17.56
N GLN A 4 -4.67 -2.34 -16.62
CA GLN A 4 -4.58 -1.88 -15.23
C GLN A 4 -3.25 -1.13 -15.05
N LEU A 5 -3.35 0.12 -14.61
CA LEU A 5 -2.19 0.88 -14.15
C LEU A 5 -1.78 0.32 -12.78
N HIS A 6 -0.49 0.00 -12.62
CA HIS A 6 0.09 -0.24 -11.31
C HIS A 6 0.53 1.11 -10.74
N LEU A 7 -0.01 1.49 -9.58
CA LEU A 7 0.41 2.69 -8.86
C LEU A 7 1.26 2.28 -7.67
N ASP A 8 2.53 2.66 -7.73
CA ASP A 8 3.51 2.42 -6.68
C ASP A 8 3.91 3.72 -6.00
N LEU A 9 3.92 3.67 -4.68
CA LEU A 9 4.37 4.75 -3.82
C LEU A 9 5.45 4.19 -2.89
N THR A 10 6.34 5.06 -2.43
CA THR A 10 7.41 4.67 -1.51
C THR A 10 7.43 5.55 -0.27
N VAL A 11 7.90 4.97 0.81
CA VAL A 11 8.22 5.63 2.08
C VAL A 11 9.60 5.17 2.55
N ASP A 12 10.20 5.91 3.46
CA ASP A 12 11.58 5.72 3.94
C ASP A 12 11.72 4.72 5.10
N SER A 13 10.62 4.25 5.66
CA SER A 13 10.64 3.33 6.81
C SER A 13 9.34 2.58 7.02
N VAL A 14 9.40 1.48 7.79
CA VAL A 14 8.23 0.74 8.26
C VAL A 14 7.34 1.61 9.16
N GLU A 15 7.93 2.55 9.91
CA GLU A 15 7.16 3.52 10.70
C GLU A 15 6.32 4.44 9.79
N SER A 16 6.94 5.00 8.74
CA SER A 16 6.23 5.77 7.71
C SER A 16 5.16 4.92 7.00
N LEU A 17 5.41 3.63 6.76
CA LEU A 17 4.44 2.71 6.19
C LEU A 17 3.22 2.52 7.12
N GLN A 18 3.44 2.49 8.44
CA GLN A 18 2.37 2.45 9.44
C GLN A 18 1.55 3.74 9.46
N VAL A 19 2.19 4.91 9.38
CA VAL A 19 1.49 6.21 9.27
C VAL A 19 0.61 6.26 8.02
N GLN A 20 1.13 5.79 6.87
CA GLN A 20 0.33 5.76 5.65
C GLN A 20 -0.79 4.72 5.72
N HIS A 21 -0.59 3.59 6.40
CA HIS A 21 -1.64 2.59 6.61
C HIS A 21 -2.87 3.22 7.28
N GLU A 22 -2.67 3.94 8.39
CA GLU A 22 -3.77 4.63 9.08
C GLU A 22 -4.44 5.68 8.19
N ARG A 23 -3.66 6.40 7.38
CA ARG A 23 -4.18 7.38 6.44
C ARG A 23 -5.03 6.72 5.35
N VAL A 24 -4.57 5.62 4.77
CA VAL A 24 -5.30 4.89 3.72
C VAL A 24 -6.64 4.40 4.26
N LEU A 25 -6.66 3.78 5.45
CA LEU A 25 -7.90 3.30 6.07
C LEU A 25 -8.87 4.44 6.37
N ARG A 26 -8.38 5.57 6.89
CA ARG A 26 -9.19 6.77 7.18
C ARG A 26 -9.79 7.40 5.92
N LEU A 27 -9.14 7.25 4.77
CA LEU A 27 -9.65 7.70 3.47
C LEU A 27 -10.58 6.66 2.80
N GLY A 28 -10.85 5.52 3.45
CA GLY A 28 -11.72 4.46 2.96
C GLY A 28 -11.04 3.45 2.05
N GLY A 29 -9.71 3.48 1.93
CA GLY A 29 -8.95 2.41 1.29
C GLY A 29 -9.01 1.13 2.11
N ARG A 30 -8.87 -0.02 1.44
CA ARG A 30 -8.94 -1.35 2.05
C ARG A 30 -7.63 -2.08 1.89
N LEU A 31 -7.07 -2.60 2.98
CA LEU A 31 -5.89 -3.47 2.95
C LEU A 31 -6.23 -4.77 2.20
N LEU A 32 -5.39 -5.13 1.23
CA LEU A 32 -5.48 -6.37 0.46
C LEU A 32 -4.38 -7.36 0.85
N LEU A 33 -3.17 -6.84 1.09
CA LEU A 33 -2.01 -7.63 1.46
C LEU A 33 -1.14 -6.83 2.43
N ASP A 34 -0.71 -7.48 3.50
CA ASP A 34 0.30 -6.96 4.42
C ASP A 34 1.56 -7.84 4.34
N ARG A 35 2.68 -7.23 3.95
CA ARG A 35 4.03 -7.79 4.00
C ARG A 35 4.98 -6.81 4.68
N SER A 36 4.46 -6.00 5.62
CA SER A 36 5.29 -5.02 6.34
C SER A 36 6.36 -5.65 7.24
N ASP A 37 6.28 -6.96 7.49
CA ASP A 37 7.25 -7.77 8.23
C ASP A 37 8.26 -8.49 7.34
N ASP A 38 8.17 -8.32 6.02
CA ASP A 38 9.14 -8.89 5.08
C ASP A 38 10.51 -8.20 5.25
N PRO A 39 11.59 -8.94 5.57
CA PRO A 39 12.89 -8.34 5.84
C PRO A 39 13.62 -7.85 4.58
N GLU A 40 13.20 -8.29 3.39
CA GLU A 40 13.82 -7.90 2.12
C GLU A 40 13.02 -6.79 1.43
N GLU A 41 11.69 -6.85 1.48
CA GLU A 41 10.81 -5.89 0.78
C GLU A 41 9.52 -5.59 1.57
N PRO A 42 9.60 -4.76 2.63
CA PRO A 42 8.42 -4.39 3.40
C PRO A 42 7.43 -3.60 2.55
N LEU A 43 6.19 -4.07 2.44
CA LEU A 43 5.14 -3.39 1.67
C LEU A 43 3.72 -3.66 2.18
N ARG A 44 2.78 -2.83 1.74
CA ARG A 44 1.33 -3.10 1.83
C ARG A 44 0.64 -2.79 0.52
N VAL A 45 -0.34 -3.62 0.16
CA VAL A 45 -1.20 -3.44 -1.02
C VAL A 45 -2.60 -3.06 -0.56
N TYR A 46 -3.20 -2.07 -1.21
CA TYR A 46 -4.52 -1.55 -0.88
C TYR A 46 -5.41 -1.50 -2.12
N ALA A 47 -6.72 -1.53 -1.90
CA ALA A 47 -7.72 -1.11 -2.88
C ALA A 47 -8.19 0.31 -2.56
N ASP A 48 -8.31 1.17 -3.57
CA ASP A 48 -9.02 2.44 -3.47
C ASP A 48 -10.56 2.24 -3.36
N LEU A 49 -11.31 3.35 -3.30
CA LEU A 49 -12.77 3.34 -3.22
C LEU A 49 -13.45 2.73 -4.46
N ALA A 50 -12.80 2.75 -5.61
CA ALA A 50 -13.27 2.13 -6.86
C ALA A 50 -12.82 0.65 -7.00
N GLY A 51 -11.98 0.16 -6.08
CA GLY A 51 -11.44 -1.19 -6.08
C GLY A 51 -10.12 -1.36 -6.84
N HIS A 52 -9.47 -0.27 -7.28
CA HIS A 52 -8.19 -0.37 -7.96
C HIS A 52 -7.04 -0.62 -6.98
N PRO A 53 -6.14 -1.58 -7.28
CA PRO A 53 -5.00 -1.87 -6.42
C PRO A 53 -3.89 -0.83 -6.54
N PHE A 54 -3.23 -0.51 -5.42
CA PHE A 54 -2.00 0.26 -5.36
C PHE A 54 -1.10 -0.22 -4.21
N CYS A 55 0.20 0.01 -4.32
CA CYS A 55 1.21 -0.48 -3.38
C CYS A 55 1.94 0.68 -2.68
N ILE A 56 2.33 0.47 -1.42
CA ILE A 56 3.26 1.33 -0.71
C ILE A 56 4.43 0.46 -0.22
N PHE A 57 5.63 0.76 -0.71
CA PHE A 57 6.87 0.07 -0.38
C PHE A 57 7.71 0.88 0.62
N VAL A 58 8.56 0.19 1.36
CA VAL A 58 9.70 0.79 2.05
C VAL A 58 10.93 0.69 1.17
N THR A 59 11.61 1.81 0.90
CA THR A 59 12.82 1.89 0.07
C THR A 59 13.96 2.60 0.78
#